data_AF-A0A8H3HXV9-F1
#
_entry.id   AF-A0A8H3HXV9-F1
#
_cell.length_a   1.000
_cell.length_b   1.000
_cell.length_c   1.000
_cell.angle_alpha   90.00
_cell.angle_beta   90.00
_cell.angle_gamma   90.00
#
_symmetry.space_group_name_H-M   'P 1'
#
loop_
_entity.id
_entity.type
_entity.pdbx_description
1 polymer ?
#
loop_
_entity_poly.entity_id
_entity_poly.type
_entity_poly.pdbx_seq_one_letter_code
_entity_poly.pdbx_strand_id
1 'polypeptide(L)'
;MPGDRRSRRGKAHNTPLEGRPKGRSKKNASDKHVAEDKKPAPSEEERAAYRSEIEQRFAMLGWTEQSMSFPSWSLLKSEWSSLMEPNELQDLNDDKVWENIKQRVGFLQRRLKDEREEQKRLRFDRLSRLLSALNKSLPPLVTLELRRLGKPPCMEYPCPPLDYTELKKVSQEVAFPGIGDVHKWPVIKSLLEADITADELEETFNARREEIDAMIDEWRDNLHAKLLGFLPKLEGDILQPTLVANDSDPFKDLSDDMKRLLRADSLFTVFDWNDSPYISNSPRHRPYTYQDILRVNPGSVHRLEDLAKQVQLPMDCIRPYPAAQEIARELMRSIGCPNASYLELGSEIEGECDWEGGSSYQGEWICGRCIDATPKTWQGIVEHYVVERRVYRASQAELAKRKITYHDLHDLTSFSNRPLMRFYSAQVAREVLSHSGGDRDVQCQICSKWPIQHDVQGPERLMLKHLSEV
;
A
#
# COMPACT_ATOMS: atom_id res chain seq x y z
N MET A 1 -1.51 11.05 -44.05
CA MET A 1 -2.03 12.26 -43.39
C MET A 1 -1.83 12.10 -41.88
N PRO A 2 -0.69 12.53 -41.32
CA PRO A 2 -0.47 12.51 -39.88
C PRO A 2 -0.75 13.89 -39.27
N GLY A 3 -1.58 13.92 -38.23
CA GLY A 3 -1.92 15.12 -37.47
C GLY A 3 -0.92 15.38 -36.36
N ASP A 4 -0.14 16.45 -36.51
CA ASP A 4 0.75 17.01 -35.50
C ASP A 4 -0.04 17.51 -34.28
N ARG A 5 0.19 16.89 -33.11
CA ARG A 5 -0.22 17.45 -31.81
C ARG A 5 0.89 18.37 -31.29
N ARG A 6 0.60 19.68 -31.33
CA ARG A 6 1.45 20.75 -30.78
C ARG A 6 1.49 20.74 -29.25
N SER A 7 2.69 20.93 -28.72
CA SER A 7 3.01 21.22 -27.31
C SER A 7 2.54 22.63 -26.91
N ARG A 8 1.78 22.73 -25.80
CA ARG A 8 1.40 23.99 -25.16
C ARG A 8 2.55 24.47 -24.25
N ARG A 9 3.39 25.38 -24.77
CA ARG A 9 4.23 26.26 -23.96
C ARG A 9 3.42 27.47 -23.53
N GLY A 10 3.22 27.65 -22.22
CA GLY A 10 2.75 28.91 -21.63
C GLY A 10 3.84 29.98 -21.72
N LYS A 11 3.52 31.12 -22.33
CA LYS A 11 4.39 32.29 -22.45
C LYS A 11 4.24 33.17 -21.20
N ALA A 12 5.36 33.53 -20.58
CA ALA A 12 5.45 34.62 -19.62
C ALA A 12 5.24 35.96 -20.34
N HIS A 13 4.33 36.78 -19.82
CA HIS A 13 4.14 38.16 -20.24
C HIS A 13 5.23 39.04 -19.59
N ASN A 14 6.13 39.57 -20.42
CA ASN A 14 6.96 40.73 -20.07
C ASN A 14 6.19 41.99 -20.46
N THR A 15 5.94 42.86 -19.49
CA THR A 15 5.43 44.22 -19.71
C THR A 15 6.60 45.20 -19.72
N PRO A 16 6.73 46.09 -20.72
CA PRO A 16 7.73 47.15 -20.71
C PRO A 16 7.17 48.41 -20.03
N LEU A 17 7.97 49.04 -19.17
CA LEU A 17 7.71 50.40 -18.69
C LEU A 17 8.86 51.31 -19.13
N GLU A 18 8.60 52.02 -20.23
CA GLU A 18 9.26 53.27 -20.56
C GLU A 18 8.75 54.39 -19.63
N GLY A 19 9.59 55.43 -19.44
CA GLY A 19 9.08 56.77 -19.13
C GLY A 19 9.70 57.49 -17.94
N ARG A 20 10.87 58.11 -18.19
CA ARG A 20 11.43 59.22 -17.39
C ARG A 20 10.45 60.41 -17.37
N PRO A 21 10.49 61.27 -16.33
CA PRO A 21 11.10 62.57 -16.58
C PRO A 21 11.97 63.11 -15.43
N LYS A 22 12.89 63.98 -15.85
CA LYS A 22 13.85 64.75 -15.05
C LYS A 22 13.15 65.80 -14.18
N GLY A 23 13.79 66.10 -13.05
CA GLY A 23 13.98 67.47 -12.58
C GLY A 23 13.12 67.93 -11.40
N ARG A 24 13.72 68.00 -10.21
CA ARG A 24 13.52 69.14 -9.31
C ARG A 24 14.63 69.22 -8.26
N SER A 25 15.48 70.23 -8.41
CA SER A 25 16.42 70.70 -7.41
C SER A 25 15.67 71.02 -6.11
N LYS A 26 16.07 70.42 -4.99
CA LYS A 26 15.61 70.80 -3.66
C LYS A 26 16.82 71.19 -2.81
N LYS A 27 16.71 72.40 -2.27
CA LYS A 27 17.67 73.13 -1.44
C LYS A 27 18.23 72.28 -0.30
N ASN A 28 19.55 72.34 -0.15
CA ASN A 28 20.24 72.05 1.10
C ASN A 28 19.80 73.07 2.16
N ALA A 29 18.99 72.64 3.11
CA ALA A 29 18.87 73.29 4.41
C ALA A 29 19.74 72.47 5.38
N SER A 30 20.79 73.12 5.86
CA SER A 30 21.70 72.62 6.89
C SER A 30 20.98 72.65 8.23
N ASP A 31 20.30 71.56 8.59
CA ASP A 31 19.86 71.33 9.96
C ASP A 31 21.04 70.78 10.78
N LYS A 32 21.37 71.51 11.84
CA LYS A 32 22.34 71.12 12.86
C LYS A 32 21.83 69.87 13.56
N HIS A 33 22.46 68.72 13.29
CA HIS A 33 22.35 67.54 14.14
C HIS A 33 22.87 67.89 15.53
N VAL A 34 21.95 67.99 16.49
CA VAL A 34 22.24 67.82 17.91
C VAL A 34 22.75 66.39 18.05
N ALA A 35 23.98 66.23 18.50
CA ALA A 35 24.53 64.94 18.87
C ALA A 35 23.75 64.45 20.10
N GLU A 36 22.69 63.67 19.87
CA GLU A 36 22.06 62.88 20.93
C GLU A 36 23.11 61.90 21.44
N ASP A 37 23.42 62.01 22.74
CA ASP A 37 24.24 61.06 23.49
C ASP A 37 23.68 59.65 23.30
N LYS A 38 24.27 58.89 22.38
CA LYS A 38 23.98 57.46 22.23
C LYS A 38 24.41 56.79 23.54
N LYS A 39 23.43 56.30 24.30
CA LYS A 39 23.69 55.45 25.45
C LYS A 39 24.71 54.37 25.07
N PRO A 40 25.73 54.12 25.91
CA PRO A 40 26.68 53.06 25.65
C PRO A 40 25.93 51.73 25.51
N ALA A 41 26.40 50.88 24.59
CA ALA A 41 25.80 49.56 24.40
C ALA A 41 25.85 48.77 25.71
N PRO A 42 24.77 48.04 26.06
CA PRO A 42 24.73 47.24 27.29
C PRO A 42 25.82 46.19 27.29
N SER A 43 26.47 46.00 28.44
CA SER A 43 27.52 45.00 28.68
C SER A 43 26.96 43.57 28.56
N GLU A 44 27.85 42.59 28.34
CA GLU A 44 27.43 41.17 28.28
C GLU A 44 26.79 40.69 29.58
N GLU A 45 27.27 41.18 30.74
CA GLU A 45 26.72 40.84 32.04
C GLU A 45 25.28 41.37 32.19
N GLU A 46 25.01 42.60 31.76
CA GLU A 46 23.65 43.18 31.79
C GLU A 46 22.70 42.42 30.86
N ARG A 47 23.17 41.99 29.68
CA ARG A 47 22.38 41.16 28.75
C ARG A 47 22.09 39.78 29.33
N ALA A 48 23.07 39.15 29.98
CA ALA A 48 22.90 37.84 30.61
C ALA A 48 21.91 37.91 31.79
N ALA A 49 21.98 38.97 32.60
CA ALA A 49 21.03 39.22 33.69
C ALA A 49 19.60 39.44 33.15
N TYR A 50 19.45 40.25 32.10
CA TYR A 50 18.17 40.50 31.44
C TYR A 50 17.55 39.20 30.88
N ARG A 51 18.35 38.37 30.18
CA ARG A 51 17.90 37.07 29.69
C ARG A 51 17.42 36.16 30.83
N SER A 52 18.22 36.06 31.89
CA SER A 52 17.91 35.22 33.05
C SER A 52 16.61 35.66 33.74
N GLU A 53 16.37 36.97 33.83
CA GLU A 53 15.14 37.51 34.39
C GLU A 53 13.92 37.17 33.51
N ILE A 54 14.03 37.31 32.18
CA ILE A 54 12.96 36.92 31.26
C ILE A 54 12.66 35.42 31.39
N GLU A 55 13.68 34.57 31.35
CA GLU A 55 13.54 33.11 31.47
C GLU A 55 12.91 32.72 32.81
N GLN A 56 13.33 33.35 33.92
CA GLN A 56 12.75 33.13 35.24
C GLN A 56 11.28 33.55 35.29
N ARG A 57 10.93 34.71 34.72
CA ARG A 57 9.54 35.19 34.67
C ARG A 57 8.66 34.28 33.81
N PHE A 58 9.14 33.79 32.68
CA PHE A 58 8.41 32.79 31.89
C PHE A 58 8.30 31.45 32.64
N ALA A 59 9.34 31.00 33.34
CA ALA A 59 9.28 29.80 34.16
C ALA A 59 8.23 29.91 35.28
N MET A 60 8.11 31.08 35.93
CA MET A 60 7.03 31.35 36.90
C MET A 60 5.63 31.31 36.29
N LEU A 61 5.50 31.57 34.98
CA LEU A 61 4.26 31.41 34.23
C LEU A 61 4.02 29.97 33.74
N GLY A 62 4.83 29.01 34.18
CA GLY A 62 4.71 27.59 33.84
C GLY A 62 5.42 27.18 32.55
N TRP A 63 6.29 28.02 32.00
CA TRP A 63 7.05 27.69 30.80
C TRP A 63 8.23 26.78 31.15
N THR A 64 8.46 25.77 30.32
CA THR A 64 9.59 24.85 30.47
C THR A 64 10.77 25.29 29.62
N GLU A 65 11.98 24.87 29.98
CA GLU A 65 13.19 25.10 29.17
C GLU A 65 13.00 24.61 27.72
N GLN A 66 12.34 23.47 27.53
CA GLN A 66 12.04 22.93 26.20
C GLN A 66 11.11 23.84 25.38
N SER A 67 10.19 24.56 26.04
CA SER A 67 9.30 25.53 25.40
C SER A 67 10.00 26.84 25.01
N MET A 68 11.19 27.08 25.57
CA MET A 68 12.07 28.22 25.30
C MET A 68 13.26 27.84 24.39
N SER A 69 13.39 26.56 24.03
CA SER A 69 14.44 26.06 23.14
C SER A 69 14.02 26.19 21.68
N PHE A 70 14.80 26.98 20.93
CA PHE A 70 14.66 27.17 19.49
C PHE A 70 15.75 26.37 18.76
N PRO A 71 15.38 25.40 17.90
CA PRO A 71 16.33 24.63 17.13
C PRO A 71 17.20 25.52 16.22
N SER A 72 18.43 25.10 15.96
CA SER A 72 19.39 25.84 15.12
C SER A 72 18.88 26.11 13.70
N TRP A 73 18.04 25.22 13.17
CA TRP A 73 17.45 25.35 11.83
C TRP A 73 16.28 26.34 11.76
N SER A 74 15.69 26.74 12.89
CA SER A 74 14.54 27.64 12.89
C SER A 74 14.99 29.09 12.67
N LEU A 75 14.38 29.76 11.70
CA LEU A 75 14.58 31.20 11.48
C LEU A 75 14.14 32.02 12.70
N LEU A 76 13.20 31.49 13.49
CA LEU A 76 12.69 32.09 14.72
C LEU A 76 13.75 32.17 15.81
N LYS A 77 14.82 31.37 15.74
CA LYS A 77 15.93 31.46 16.69
C LYS A 77 16.55 32.86 16.69
N SER A 78 16.69 33.48 15.53
CA SER A 78 17.20 34.84 15.41
C SER A 78 16.23 35.88 15.99
N GLU A 79 14.92 35.71 15.77
CA GLU A 79 13.87 36.57 16.33
C GLU A 79 13.82 36.44 17.87
N TRP A 80 13.96 35.22 18.39
CA TRP A 80 14.05 34.91 19.81
C TRP A 80 15.31 35.52 20.44
N SER A 81 16.49 35.31 19.84
CA SER A 81 17.73 35.93 20.29
C SER A 81 17.63 37.46 20.29
N SER A 82 16.99 38.06 19.30
CA SER A 82 16.78 39.52 19.26
C SER A 82 15.87 40.04 20.38
N LEU A 83 14.97 39.19 20.88
CA LEU A 83 14.10 39.51 22.01
C LEU A 83 14.83 39.37 23.35
N MET A 84 15.68 38.35 23.45
CA MET A 84 16.49 38.06 24.64
C MET A 84 17.70 38.97 24.79
N GLU A 85 18.22 39.49 23.68
CA GLU A 85 19.38 40.37 23.62
C GLU A 85 19.06 41.62 22.79
N PRO A 86 18.13 42.48 23.25
CA PRO A 86 17.82 43.68 22.52
C PRO A 86 19.01 44.65 22.52
N ASN A 87 19.14 45.44 21.45
CA ASN A 87 20.17 46.47 21.36
C ASN A 87 20.05 47.51 22.49
N GLU A 88 18.85 47.70 23.03
CA GLU A 88 18.55 48.53 24.20
C GLU A 88 17.75 47.70 25.21
N LEU A 89 18.25 47.58 26.44
CA LEU A 89 17.55 46.88 27.51
C LEU A 89 16.31 47.67 27.93
N GLN A 90 15.17 46.99 27.96
CA GLN A 90 13.89 47.56 28.36
C GLN A 90 13.67 47.33 29.86
N ASP A 91 12.94 48.22 30.54
CA ASP A 91 12.58 48.01 31.94
C ASP A 91 11.49 46.94 32.02
N LEU A 92 11.84 45.75 32.52
CA LEU A 92 10.90 44.63 32.68
C LEU A 92 9.85 44.90 33.77
N ASN A 93 10.00 45.93 34.60
CA ASN A 93 9.00 46.35 35.56
C ASN A 93 7.89 47.22 34.93
N ASP A 94 8.06 47.69 33.70
CA ASP A 94 6.97 48.29 32.94
C ASP A 94 6.03 47.19 32.44
N ASP A 95 4.82 47.16 33.01
CA ASP A 95 3.77 46.20 32.63
C ASP A 95 3.53 46.16 31.12
N LYS A 96 3.61 47.30 30.42
CA LYS A 96 3.39 47.38 28.97
C LYS A 96 4.52 46.72 28.19
N VAL A 97 5.76 46.88 28.65
CA VAL A 97 6.94 46.20 28.08
C VAL A 97 6.80 44.70 28.26
N TRP A 98 6.50 44.26 29.49
CA TRP A 98 6.34 42.85 29.80
C TRP A 98 5.18 42.20 29.04
N GLU A 99 4.03 42.88 28.92
CA GLU A 99 2.91 42.38 28.09
C GLU A 99 3.29 42.25 26.60
N ASN A 100 4.04 43.20 26.05
CA ASN A 100 4.52 43.11 24.67
C ASN A 100 5.48 41.93 24.47
N ILE A 101 6.41 41.71 25.42
CA ILE A 101 7.30 40.54 25.40
C ILE A 101 6.46 39.26 25.43
N LYS A 102 5.51 39.13 26.36
CA LYS A 102 4.62 37.96 26.44
C LYS A 102 3.86 37.71 25.13
N GLN A 103 3.30 38.74 24.51
CA GLN A 103 2.60 38.62 23.24
C GLN A 103 3.52 38.14 22.12
N ARG A 104 4.74 38.68 22.02
CA ARG A 104 5.74 38.26 21.03
C ARG A 104 6.17 36.82 21.23
N VAL A 105 6.46 36.44 22.47
CA VAL A 105 6.86 35.07 22.82
C VAL A 105 5.72 34.07 22.52
N GLY A 106 4.47 34.42 22.82
CA GLY A 106 3.30 33.61 22.44
C GLY A 106 3.08 33.53 20.92
N PHE A 107 3.47 34.54 20.15
CA PHE A 107 3.46 34.47 18.68
C PHE A 107 4.58 33.57 18.14
N LEU A 108 5.80 33.70 18.66
CA LEU A 108 6.94 32.88 18.28
C LEU A 108 6.69 31.40 18.57
N GLN A 109 6.07 31.07 19.70
CA GLN A 109 5.74 29.67 20.02
C GLN A 109 4.74 29.05 19.06
N ARG A 110 3.69 29.77 18.66
CA ARG A 110 2.72 29.25 17.69
C ARG A 110 3.40 28.95 16.36
N ARG A 111 4.21 29.89 15.86
CA ARG A 111 5.03 29.68 14.65
C ARG A 111 6.02 28.54 14.80
N LEU A 112 6.69 28.42 15.95
CA LEU A 112 7.64 27.34 16.19
C LEU A 112 6.96 25.97 16.21
N LYS A 113 5.75 25.89 16.77
CA LYS A 113 4.94 24.66 16.72
C LYS A 113 4.60 24.29 15.28
N ASP A 114 4.18 25.25 14.47
CA ASP A 114 3.87 25.02 13.06
C ASP A 114 5.13 24.60 12.27
N GLU A 115 6.27 25.25 12.51
CA GLU A 115 7.57 24.87 11.91
C GLU A 115 8.01 23.46 12.33
N ARG A 116 7.83 23.07 13.60
CA ARG A 116 8.14 21.72 14.08
C ARG A 116 7.26 20.65 13.45
N GLU A 117 5.95 20.89 13.32
CA GLU A 117 5.04 19.97 12.63
C GLU A 117 5.39 19.85 11.15
N GLU A 118 5.74 20.95 10.48
CA GLU A 118 6.19 20.92 9.08
C GLU A 118 7.51 20.13 8.95
N GLN A 119 8.49 20.38 9.81
CA GLN A 119 9.73 19.60 9.83
C GLN A 119 9.47 18.12 10.10
N LYS A 120 8.51 17.79 10.97
CA LYS A 120 8.11 16.40 11.23
C LYS A 120 7.52 15.74 9.98
N ARG A 121 6.70 16.45 9.19
CA ARG A 121 6.20 15.97 7.90
C ARG A 121 7.32 15.74 6.90
N LEU A 122 8.22 16.71 6.72
CA LEU A 122 9.36 16.60 5.80
C LEU A 122 10.27 15.42 6.17
N ARG A 123 10.50 15.20 7.46
CA ARG A 123 11.25 14.05 7.98
C ARG A 123 10.55 12.73 7.71
N PHE A 124 9.24 12.66 7.92
CA PHE A 124 8.45 11.48 7.60
C PHE A 124 8.51 11.14 6.10
N ASP A 125 8.40 12.14 5.23
CA ASP A 125 8.51 11.97 3.78
C ASP A 125 9.93 11.55 3.35
N ARG A 126 10.97 12.08 4.02
CA ARG A 126 12.36 11.66 3.78
C ARG A 126 12.58 10.20 4.20
N LEU A 127 12.14 9.84 5.41
CA LEU A 127 12.22 8.47 5.94
C LEU A 127 11.48 7.48 5.03
N SER A 128 10.26 7.81 4.60
CA SER A 128 9.47 6.95 3.70
C SER A 128 10.18 6.69 2.38
N ARG A 129 10.87 7.71 1.82
CA ARG A 129 11.70 7.57 0.63
C ARG A 129 12.94 6.69 0.89
N LEU A 130 13.60 6.84 2.04
CA LEU A 130 14.76 6.03 2.41
C LEU A 130 14.39 4.55 2.56
N LEU A 131 13.29 4.25 3.24
CA LEU A 131 12.79 2.88 3.40
C LEU A 131 12.33 2.29 2.06
N SER A 132 11.67 3.08 1.20
CA SER A 132 11.32 2.63 -0.15
C SER A 132 12.55 2.34 -1.01
N ALA A 133 13.58 3.20 -0.95
CA ALA A 133 14.83 2.99 -1.66
C ALA A 133 15.56 1.73 -1.14
N LEU A 134 15.54 1.51 0.17
CA LEU A 134 16.05 0.28 0.77
C LEU A 134 15.29 -0.94 0.23
N ASN A 135 13.96 -0.97 0.31
CA ASN A 135 13.17 -2.09 -0.21
C ASN A 135 13.50 -2.39 -1.70
N LYS A 136 13.55 -1.34 -2.54
CA LYS A 136 13.87 -1.45 -3.97
C LYS A 136 15.30 -1.94 -4.26
N SER A 137 16.23 -1.75 -3.32
CA SER A 137 17.60 -2.24 -3.45
C SER A 137 17.76 -3.72 -3.12
N LEU A 138 16.76 -4.33 -2.45
CA LEU A 138 16.78 -5.76 -2.16
C LEU A 138 16.57 -6.54 -3.46
N PRO A 139 17.43 -7.53 -3.76
CA PRO A 139 17.19 -8.40 -4.90
C PRO A 139 15.91 -9.21 -4.67
N PRO A 140 15.16 -9.56 -5.73
CA PRO A 140 14.02 -10.45 -5.59
C PRO A 140 14.49 -11.80 -5.04
N LEU A 141 13.66 -12.39 -4.18
CA LEU A 141 13.93 -13.66 -3.51
C LEU A 141 14.03 -14.82 -4.52
N VAL A 142 13.12 -14.85 -5.48
CA VAL A 142 13.15 -15.78 -6.61
C VAL A 142 12.60 -15.07 -7.84
N THR A 143 13.16 -15.38 -8.99
CA THR A 143 12.70 -14.91 -10.29
C THR A 143 12.57 -16.11 -11.20
N LEU A 144 11.46 -16.19 -11.91
CA LEU A 144 11.15 -17.29 -12.81
C LEU A 144 10.56 -16.77 -14.12
N GLU A 145 10.83 -17.50 -15.19
CA GLU A 145 10.25 -17.26 -16.51
C GLU A 145 9.22 -18.35 -16.76
N LEU A 146 7.95 -17.97 -16.91
CA LEU A 146 6.85 -18.89 -17.18
C LEU A 146 6.62 -19.01 -18.67
N ARG A 147 6.44 -20.24 -19.16
CA ARG A 147 5.88 -20.47 -20.50
C ARG A 147 4.37 -20.34 -20.42
N ARG A 148 3.81 -19.27 -20.98
CA ARG A 148 2.36 -19.13 -21.10
C ARG A 148 1.87 -19.69 -22.41
N LEU A 149 0.86 -20.56 -22.30
CA LEU A 149 0.12 -21.09 -23.44
C LEU A 149 -0.92 -20.06 -23.89
N GLY A 150 -0.53 -19.21 -24.83
CA GLY A 150 -1.43 -18.32 -25.58
C GLY A 150 -1.75 -17.00 -24.88
N LYS A 151 -1.76 -15.91 -25.65
CA LYS A 151 -2.41 -14.67 -25.24
C LYS A 151 -3.94 -14.87 -25.21
N PRO A 152 -4.69 -14.05 -24.44
CA PRO A 152 -6.09 -13.79 -24.75
C PRO A 152 -6.22 -13.39 -26.23
N PRO A 153 -7.37 -13.59 -26.89
CA PRO A 153 -7.52 -13.22 -28.29
C PRO A 153 -7.31 -11.71 -28.39
N CYS A 154 -6.15 -11.33 -28.92
CA CYS A 154 -5.87 -9.98 -29.31
C CYS A 154 -6.97 -9.52 -30.26
N MET A 155 -7.65 -8.44 -29.89
CA MET A 155 -8.51 -7.71 -30.83
C MET A 155 -7.69 -6.94 -31.86
N GLU A 156 -6.38 -6.83 -31.65
CA GLU A 156 -5.43 -6.23 -32.58
C GLU A 156 -5.04 -7.24 -33.67
N TYR A 157 -5.33 -6.85 -34.91
CA TYR A 157 -5.00 -7.64 -36.11
C TYR A 157 -3.64 -7.20 -36.66
N PRO A 158 -2.77 -8.13 -37.11
CA PRO A 158 -2.96 -9.58 -37.20
C PRO A 158 -2.71 -10.33 -35.88
N CYS A 159 -3.55 -11.31 -35.57
CA CYS A 159 -3.36 -12.17 -34.39
C CYS A 159 -2.03 -12.94 -34.48
N PRO A 160 -1.28 -13.08 -33.36
CA PRO A 160 -0.15 -13.99 -33.31
C PRO A 160 -0.57 -15.43 -33.66
N PRO A 161 0.36 -16.23 -34.20
CA PRO A 161 0.16 -17.66 -34.39
C PRO A 161 -0.33 -18.38 -33.12
N LEU A 162 -1.15 -19.43 -33.28
CA LEU A 162 -1.74 -20.22 -32.19
C LEU A 162 -0.69 -20.88 -31.26
N ASP A 163 0.55 -20.99 -31.71
CA ASP A 163 1.70 -21.58 -31.02
C ASP A 163 2.63 -20.54 -30.36
N TYR A 164 2.23 -19.26 -30.30
CA TYR A 164 3.01 -18.24 -29.60
C TYR A 164 3.09 -18.54 -28.10
N THR A 165 4.30 -18.88 -27.64
CA THR A 165 4.62 -19.00 -26.22
C THR A 165 5.15 -17.66 -25.72
N GLU A 166 4.41 -17.02 -24.82
CA GLU A 166 4.88 -15.80 -24.15
C GLU A 166 5.71 -16.22 -22.94
N LEU A 167 6.96 -15.74 -22.88
CA LEU A 167 7.77 -15.84 -21.68
C LEU A 167 7.41 -14.69 -20.76
N LYS A 168 6.79 -15.02 -19.62
CA LYS A 168 6.48 -14.02 -18.59
C LYS A 168 7.47 -14.15 -17.45
N LYS A 169 8.17 -13.07 -17.15
CA LYS A 169 8.98 -12.96 -15.95
C LYS A 169 8.09 -12.67 -14.75
N VAL A 170 8.18 -13.50 -13.72
CA VAL A 170 7.52 -13.31 -12.42
C VAL A 170 8.59 -13.35 -11.34
N SER A 171 8.45 -12.50 -10.33
CA SER A 171 9.38 -12.45 -9.21
C SER A 171 8.65 -12.37 -7.89
N GLN A 172 9.23 -13.00 -6.87
CA GLN A 172 8.83 -12.82 -5.49
C GLN A 172 9.75 -11.82 -4.82
N GLU A 173 9.18 -10.78 -4.23
CA GLU A 173 9.92 -9.81 -3.44
C GLU A 173 10.28 -10.38 -2.05
N VAL A 174 11.38 -9.88 -1.48
CA VAL A 174 11.73 -10.13 -0.09
C VAL A 174 10.72 -9.40 0.80
N ALA A 175 10.30 -10.04 1.88
CA ALA A 175 9.40 -9.41 2.85
C ALA A 175 10.05 -8.18 3.47
N PHE A 176 9.33 -7.06 3.39
CA PHE A 176 9.77 -5.76 3.87
C PHE A 176 8.66 -5.10 4.71
N PRO A 177 8.98 -4.53 5.89
CA PRO A 177 7.98 -3.93 6.76
C PRO A 177 7.43 -2.64 6.14
N GLY A 178 6.12 -2.44 6.29
CA GLY A 178 5.50 -1.17 5.91
C GLY A 178 5.90 -0.05 6.86
N ILE A 179 5.76 1.21 6.43
CA ILE A 179 6.03 2.37 7.31
C ILE A 179 5.19 2.34 8.60
N GLY A 180 4.00 1.75 8.53
CA GLY A 180 3.12 1.49 9.67
C GLY A 180 3.71 0.55 10.74
N ASP A 181 4.62 -0.33 10.38
CA ASP A 181 5.35 -1.17 11.34
C ASP A 181 6.61 -0.48 11.83
N VAL A 182 7.35 0.09 10.88
CA VAL A 182 8.67 0.70 11.10
C VAL A 182 8.59 1.91 12.04
N HIS A 183 7.53 2.72 11.99
CA HIS A 183 7.42 3.93 12.84
C HIS A 183 7.40 3.66 14.35
N LYS A 184 7.05 2.43 14.76
CA LYS A 184 6.98 2.03 16.18
C LYS A 184 8.35 1.70 16.74
N TRP A 185 9.31 1.45 15.86
CA TRP A 185 10.65 1.04 16.26
C TRP A 185 11.34 2.18 17.00
N PRO A 186 12.00 1.92 18.14
CA PRO A 186 12.64 2.97 18.92
C PRO A 186 13.62 3.82 18.11
N VAL A 187 14.42 3.19 17.22
CA VAL A 187 15.33 3.91 16.32
C VAL A 187 14.58 4.89 15.42
N ILE A 188 13.52 4.45 14.77
CA ILE A 188 12.76 5.27 13.82
C ILE A 188 11.97 6.36 14.52
N LYS A 189 11.34 6.02 15.65
CA LYS A 189 10.63 6.99 16.49
C LYS A 189 11.57 8.11 16.93
N SER A 190 12.79 7.78 17.36
CA SER A 190 13.78 8.77 17.76
C SER A 190 14.19 9.71 16.60
N LEU A 191 14.32 9.19 15.37
CA LEU A 191 14.62 10.00 14.18
C LEU A 191 13.49 10.98 13.85
N LEU A 192 12.24 10.55 13.98
CA LEU A 192 11.05 11.37 13.71
C LEU A 192 10.72 12.38 14.83
N GLU A 193 11.21 12.16 16.05
CA GLU A 193 10.97 13.04 17.19
C GLU A 193 12.12 14.01 17.48
N ALA A 194 13.32 13.77 16.96
CA ALA A 194 14.49 14.64 17.16
C ALA A 194 14.28 16.07 16.62
N ASP A 195 14.87 17.11 17.22
CA ASP A 195 14.79 18.49 16.70
C ASP A 195 15.83 18.73 15.57
N ILE A 196 15.85 17.85 14.56
CA ILE A 196 16.78 17.88 13.41
C ILE A 196 16.04 18.15 12.09
N THR A 197 16.80 18.57 11.07
CA THR A 197 16.31 18.73 9.69
C THR A 197 16.12 17.38 8.99
N ALA A 198 15.45 17.40 7.82
CA ALA A 198 15.29 16.20 7.00
C ALA A 198 16.62 15.62 6.46
N ASP A 199 17.61 16.47 6.19
CA ASP A 199 18.92 16.04 5.70
C ASP A 199 19.75 15.42 6.82
N GLU A 200 19.77 16.04 8.00
CA GLU A 200 20.40 15.47 9.22
C GLU A 200 19.74 14.13 9.62
N LEU A 201 18.43 13.98 9.39
CA LEU A 201 17.74 12.70 9.60
C LEU A 201 18.31 11.61 8.71
N GLU A 202 18.59 11.89 7.45
CA GLU A 202 19.16 10.91 6.52
C GLU A 202 20.58 10.51 6.92
N GLU A 203 21.42 11.48 7.33
CA GLU A 203 22.74 11.18 7.87
C GLU A 203 22.65 10.27 9.10
N THR A 204 21.73 10.58 10.03
CA THR A 204 21.51 9.77 11.24
C THR A 204 20.92 8.40 10.93
N PHE A 205 20.02 8.31 9.94
CA PHE A 205 19.47 7.05 9.44
C PHE A 205 20.58 6.15 8.88
N ASN A 206 21.47 6.72 8.05
CA ASN A 206 22.60 5.99 7.49
C ASN A 206 23.63 5.59 8.56
N ALA A 207 23.84 6.44 9.58
CA ALA A 207 24.70 6.11 10.71
C ALA A 207 24.16 4.95 11.57
N ARG A 208 22.83 4.75 11.59
CA ARG A 208 22.15 3.66 12.33
C ARG A 208 21.66 2.55 11.41
N ARG A 209 22.25 2.42 10.23
CA ARG A 209 21.76 1.53 9.18
C ARG A 209 21.75 0.06 9.59
N GLU A 210 22.81 -0.40 10.23
CA GLU A 210 22.94 -1.80 10.70
C GLU A 210 21.87 -2.16 11.74
N GLU A 211 21.53 -1.24 12.64
CA GLU A 211 20.46 -1.44 13.63
C GLU A 211 19.09 -1.57 12.94
N ILE A 212 18.84 -0.73 11.93
CA ILE A 212 17.59 -0.76 11.15
C ILE A 212 17.49 -2.06 10.36
N ASP A 213 18.58 -2.50 9.73
CA ASP A 213 18.63 -3.77 9.00
C ASP A 213 18.37 -4.97 9.92
N ALA A 214 18.96 -4.99 11.12
CA ALA A 214 18.70 -6.03 12.12
C ALA A 214 17.21 -6.07 12.55
N MET A 215 16.56 -4.91 12.73
CA MET A 215 15.14 -4.85 13.05
C MET A 215 14.25 -5.32 11.89
N ILE A 216 14.65 -5.06 10.65
CA ILE A 216 13.96 -5.57 9.44
C ILE A 216 14.05 -7.10 9.41
N ASP A 217 15.22 -7.67 9.67
CA ASP A 217 15.42 -9.12 9.68
C ASP A 217 14.64 -9.78 10.82
N GLU A 218 14.67 -9.22 12.04
CA GLU A 218 13.85 -9.72 13.16
C GLU A 218 12.35 -9.68 12.85
N TRP A 219 11.87 -8.58 12.27
CA TRP A 219 10.47 -8.47 11.84
C TRP A 219 10.12 -9.55 10.81
N ARG A 220 11.02 -9.79 9.85
CA ARG A 220 10.84 -10.79 8.79
C ARG A 220 10.77 -12.20 9.36
N ASP A 221 11.68 -12.55 10.26
CA ASP A 221 11.73 -13.85 10.92
C ASP A 221 10.47 -14.11 11.74
N ASN A 222 9.98 -13.10 12.46
CA ASN A 222 8.72 -13.17 13.20
C ASN A 222 7.52 -13.39 12.28
N LEU A 223 7.49 -12.74 11.10
CA LEU A 223 6.48 -12.97 10.08
C LEU A 223 6.53 -14.39 9.53
N HIS A 224 7.70 -14.86 9.13
CA HIS A 224 7.87 -16.22 8.59
C HIS A 224 7.50 -17.26 9.63
N ALA A 225 8.03 -17.18 10.85
CA ALA A 225 7.73 -18.12 11.93
C ALA A 225 6.21 -18.21 12.18
N LYS A 226 5.51 -17.08 12.18
CA LYS A 226 4.05 -17.05 12.35
C LYS A 226 3.32 -17.75 11.21
N LEU A 227 3.62 -17.39 9.96
CA LEU A 227 2.96 -17.97 8.79
C LEU A 227 3.25 -19.48 8.67
N LEU A 228 4.49 -19.89 8.93
CA LEU A 228 4.90 -21.29 8.93
C LEU A 228 4.23 -22.10 10.02
N GLY A 229 3.97 -21.49 11.18
CA GLY A 229 3.21 -22.10 12.28
C GLY A 229 1.77 -22.43 11.91
N PHE A 230 1.21 -21.80 10.88
CA PHE A 230 -0.13 -22.09 10.34
C PHE A 230 -0.14 -23.19 9.29
N LEU A 231 1.01 -23.54 8.72
CA LEU A 231 1.10 -24.50 7.63
C LEU A 231 1.50 -25.88 8.17
N PRO A 232 0.94 -26.98 7.62
CA PRO A 232 1.40 -28.31 7.98
C PRO A 232 2.88 -28.48 7.63
N LYS A 233 3.58 -29.32 8.42
CA LYS A 233 4.89 -29.82 8.01
C LYS A 233 4.68 -30.80 6.87
N LEU A 234 5.48 -30.67 5.83
CA LEU A 234 5.42 -31.52 4.64
C LEU A 234 6.69 -32.38 4.60
N GLU A 235 6.53 -33.63 4.20
CA GLU A 235 7.63 -34.55 3.95
C GLU A 235 7.79 -34.74 2.43
N GLY A 236 9.03 -34.87 1.95
CA GLY A 236 9.35 -35.04 0.54
C GLY A 236 9.44 -33.72 -0.24
N ASP A 237 9.08 -33.76 -1.52
CA ASP A 237 9.21 -32.61 -2.42
C ASP A 237 8.17 -31.53 -2.09
N ILE A 238 8.62 -30.48 -1.41
CA ILE A 238 7.76 -29.38 -0.95
C ILE A 238 7.21 -28.58 -2.14
N LEU A 239 8.06 -28.29 -3.11
CA LEU A 239 7.74 -27.46 -4.26
C LEU A 239 8.48 -28.01 -5.48
N GLN A 240 7.76 -28.18 -6.58
CA GLN A 240 8.28 -28.68 -7.85
C GLN A 240 7.89 -27.71 -8.97
N PRO A 241 8.86 -27.16 -9.71
CA PRO A 241 8.56 -26.31 -10.86
C PRO A 241 7.88 -27.13 -11.95
N THR A 242 6.72 -26.66 -12.43
CA THR A 242 5.94 -27.34 -13.46
C THR A 242 5.73 -26.48 -14.71
N LEU A 243 5.69 -25.15 -14.57
CA LEU A 243 5.40 -24.21 -15.67
C LEU A 243 6.59 -23.32 -16.05
N VAL A 244 7.76 -23.59 -15.47
CA VAL A 244 8.98 -22.81 -15.70
C VAL A 244 9.56 -23.11 -17.09
N ALA A 245 9.98 -22.06 -17.78
CA ALA A 245 10.48 -22.12 -19.15
C ALA A 245 11.86 -22.74 -19.29
N ASN A 246 12.68 -22.59 -18.24
CA ASN A 246 14.04 -23.08 -18.19
C ASN A 246 14.06 -24.40 -17.42
N ASP A 247 14.87 -25.35 -17.86
CA ASP A 247 15.01 -26.66 -17.19
C ASP A 247 15.74 -26.55 -15.82
N SER A 248 16.08 -25.34 -15.39
CA SER A 248 16.64 -25.05 -14.08
C SER A 248 15.54 -24.88 -13.03
N ASP A 249 15.67 -25.55 -11.88
CA ASP A 249 14.82 -25.31 -10.72
C ASP A 249 15.10 -23.91 -10.12
N PRO A 250 14.18 -22.93 -10.23
CA PRO A 250 14.38 -21.60 -9.67
C PRO A 250 14.28 -21.58 -8.14
N PHE A 251 13.81 -22.66 -7.50
CA PHE A 251 13.61 -22.74 -6.06
C PHE A 251 14.73 -23.49 -5.33
N LYS A 252 15.72 -24.02 -6.06
CA LYS A 252 16.79 -24.87 -5.50
C LYS A 252 17.54 -24.25 -4.32
N ASP A 253 17.76 -22.93 -4.37
CA ASP A 253 18.54 -22.16 -3.38
C ASP A 253 17.67 -21.62 -2.23
N LEU A 254 16.35 -21.87 -2.26
CA LEU A 254 15.44 -21.47 -1.20
C LEU A 254 15.43 -22.50 -0.07
N SER A 255 15.26 -22.02 1.17
CA SER A 255 14.98 -22.90 2.30
C SER A 255 13.64 -23.63 2.14
N ASP A 256 13.53 -24.79 2.77
CA ASP A 256 12.30 -25.58 2.78
C ASP A 256 11.11 -24.81 3.34
N ASP A 257 11.33 -23.98 4.36
CA ASP A 257 10.33 -23.10 4.92
C ASP A 257 9.85 -22.05 3.91
N MET A 258 10.77 -21.45 3.15
CA MET A 258 10.36 -20.52 2.09
C MET A 258 9.60 -21.24 0.97
N LYS A 259 10.06 -22.42 0.54
CA LYS A 259 9.32 -23.26 -0.41
C LYS A 259 7.89 -23.55 0.09
N ARG A 260 7.72 -23.84 1.39
CA ARG A 260 6.38 -24.02 1.99
C ARG A 260 5.53 -22.77 1.85
N LEU A 261 6.06 -21.57 2.13
CA LEU A 261 5.32 -20.32 1.97
C LEU A 261 4.95 -20.03 0.51
N LEU A 262 5.77 -20.45 -0.45
CA LEU A 262 5.56 -20.23 -1.89
C LEU A 262 4.60 -21.22 -2.56
N ARG A 263 4.21 -22.31 -1.88
CA ARG A 263 3.24 -23.28 -2.43
C ARG A 263 1.89 -22.63 -2.71
N ALA A 264 1.23 -23.07 -3.78
CA ALA A 264 -0.07 -22.56 -4.18
C ALA A 264 -1.22 -22.88 -3.21
N ASP A 265 -1.08 -23.88 -2.33
CA ASP A 265 -2.02 -24.17 -1.24
C ASP A 265 -1.67 -23.50 0.10
N SER A 266 -0.60 -22.70 0.17
CA SER A 266 -0.26 -21.93 1.37
C SER A 266 -1.08 -20.65 1.43
N LEU A 267 -2.36 -20.82 1.78
CA LEU A 267 -3.36 -19.77 1.78
C LEU A 267 -3.76 -19.35 3.19
N PHE A 268 -3.91 -18.04 3.35
CA PHE A 268 -4.26 -17.35 4.59
C PHE A 268 -5.54 -16.56 4.42
N THR A 269 -6.09 -16.08 5.52
CA THR A 269 -7.15 -15.07 5.54
C THR A 269 -6.74 -13.94 6.47
N VAL A 270 -7.20 -12.73 6.17
CA VAL A 270 -6.90 -11.52 6.92
C VAL A 270 -8.23 -10.98 7.44
N PHE A 271 -8.35 -10.87 8.76
CA PHE A 271 -9.55 -10.33 9.40
C PHE A 271 -9.46 -8.80 9.50
N ASP A 272 -10.36 -8.08 8.82
CA ASP A 272 -10.48 -6.63 8.96
C ASP A 272 -11.29 -6.29 10.22
N TRP A 273 -10.68 -5.51 11.12
CA TRP A 273 -11.28 -5.08 12.38
C TRP A 273 -12.29 -3.94 12.21
N ASN A 274 -12.18 -3.16 11.13
CA ASN A 274 -13.04 -2.03 10.86
C ASN A 274 -14.38 -2.43 10.24
N ASP A 275 -14.49 -3.67 9.76
CA ASP A 275 -15.66 -4.14 9.06
C ASP A 275 -16.74 -4.58 10.06
N SER A 276 -17.62 -3.61 10.35
CA SER A 276 -18.86 -3.80 11.12
C SER A 276 -19.54 -5.13 10.75
N PRO A 277 -19.90 -5.99 11.72
CA PRO A 277 -20.33 -7.38 11.47
C PRO A 277 -21.54 -7.54 10.53
N TYR A 278 -22.23 -6.47 10.16
CA TYR A 278 -23.51 -6.48 9.45
C TYR A 278 -23.44 -6.51 7.91
N ILE A 279 -22.27 -6.41 7.27
CA ILE A 279 -22.16 -6.59 5.81
C ILE A 279 -21.82 -8.05 5.50
N SER A 280 -22.86 -8.88 5.42
CA SER A 280 -22.77 -10.33 5.15
C SER A 280 -22.18 -10.70 3.79
N ASN A 281 -22.03 -9.73 2.88
CA ASN A 281 -21.44 -9.91 1.55
C ASN A 281 -20.07 -9.22 1.40
N SER A 282 -19.48 -8.75 2.51
CA SER A 282 -18.10 -8.25 2.45
C SER A 282 -17.16 -9.42 2.11
N PRO A 283 -16.10 -9.21 1.30
CA PRO A 283 -15.09 -10.21 0.90
C PRO A 283 -14.23 -10.72 2.08
N ARG A 284 -14.88 -11.10 3.19
CA ARG A 284 -14.31 -11.49 4.50
C ARG A 284 -13.50 -12.78 4.47
N HIS A 285 -13.52 -13.48 3.35
CA HIS A 285 -12.96 -14.82 3.23
C HIS A 285 -12.25 -15.01 1.89
N ARG A 286 -11.60 -13.96 1.40
CA ARG A 286 -10.68 -14.08 0.27
C ARG A 286 -9.41 -14.82 0.72
N PRO A 287 -8.92 -15.81 -0.04
CA PRO A 287 -7.64 -16.43 0.24
C PRO A 287 -6.49 -15.52 -0.17
N TYR A 288 -5.50 -15.40 0.71
CA TYR A 288 -4.29 -14.62 0.52
C TYR A 288 -3.09 -15.57 0.41
N THR A 289 -2.29 -15.42 -0.64
CA THR A 289 -0.96 -16.02 -0.75
C THR A 289 0.04 -15.27 0.14
N TYR A 290 1.26 -15.80 0.27
CA TYR A 290 2.33 -15.10 0.95
C TYR A 290 2.60 -13.71 0.34
N GLN A 291 2.66 -13.59 -1.00
CA GLN A 291 2.84 -12.30 -1.69
C GLN A 291 1.70 -11.33 -1.39
N ASP A 292 0.45 -11.80 -1.36
CA ASP A 292 -0.68 -10.94 -1.01
C ASP A 292 -0.54 -10.42 0.43
N ILE A 293 -0.11 -11.26 1.38
CA ILE A 293 0.14 -10.83 2.77
C ILE A 293 1.18 -9.70 2.83
N LEU A 294 2.25 -9.76 2.03
CA LEU A 294 3.25 -8.69 1.97
C LEU A 294 2.67 -7.37 1.41
N ARG A 295 1.71 -7.48 0.48
CA ARG A 295 1.06 -6.34 -0.18
C ARG A 295 -0.15 -5.79 0.55
N VAL A 296 -0.73 -6.57 1.47
CA VAL A 296 -1.89 -6.18 2.29
C VAL A 296 -1.59 -5.02 3.23
N ASN A 297 -0.35 -4.51 3.24
CA ASN A 297 0.02 -3.28 3.92
C ASN A 297 -1.08 -2.19 3.79
N PRO A 298 -1.64 -1.71 4.91
CA PRO A 298 -2.89 -0.96 4.91
C PRO A 298 -2.70 0.42 4.28
N GLY A 299 -2.90 0.51 2.97
CA GLY A 299 -2.72 1.73 2.17
C GLY A 299 -1.27 2.21 2.12
N SER A 300 -0.85 2.70 0.96
CA SER A 300 0.34 3.54 0.90
C SER A 300 0.10 4.76 1.79
N VAL A 301 0.73 4.79 2.96
CA VAL A 301 0.69 5.94 3.86
C VAL A 301 1.52 7.03 3.19
N HIS A 302 0.83 7.92 2.49
CA HIS A 302 1.45 9.06 1.82
C HIS A 302 1.62 10.26 2.76
N ARG A 303 0.97 10.24 3.92
CA ARG A 303 0.97 11.36 4.87
C ARG A 303 1.10 10.88 6.30
N LEU A 304 1.78 11.68 7.12
CA LEU A 304 1.98 11.41 8.53
C LEU A 304 0.64 11.29 9.28
N GLU A 305 -0.37 12.07 8.91
CA GLU A 305 -1.69 12.05 9.55
C GLU A 305 -2.45 10.74 9.31
N ASP A 306 -2.12 10.02 8.24
CA ASP A 306 -2.75 8.74 7.91
C ASP A 306 -2.18 7.59 8.75
N LEU A 307 -0.98 7.77 9.33
CA LEU A 307 -0.37 6.81 10.25
C LEU A 307 -1.25 6.57 11.49
N ALA A 308 -1.91 7.63 11.99
CA ALA A 308 -2.83 7.53 13.13
C ALA A 308 -4.14 6.83 12.78
N LYS A 309 -4.55 6.88 11.51
CA LYS A 309 -5.74 6.18 10.99
C LYS A 309 -5.45 4.76 10.57
N GLN A 310 -4.16 4.44 10.40
CA GLN A 310 -3.73 3.13 9.99
C GLN A 310 -4.03 2.17 11.13
N VAL A 311 -5.16 1.45 11.00
CA VAL A 311 -5.36 0.23 11.75
C VAL A 311 -4.23 -0.67 11.30
N GLN A 312 -3.25 -0.82 12.19
CA GLN A 312 -2.20 -1.80 12.03
C GLN A 312 -2.90 -3.05 11.59
N LEU A 313 -2.51 -3.64 10.47
CA LEU A 313 -2.78 -5.05 10.25
C LEU A 313 -1.89 -5.73 11.26
N PRO A 314 -2.39 -5.96 12.48
CA PRO A 314 -1.56 -6.61 13.46
C PRO A 314 -1.28 -7.95 12.80
N MET A 315 -0.07 -8.43 12.95
CA MET A 315 0.25 -9.79 12.55
C MET A 315 -0.79 -10.79 13.09
N ASP A 316 -1.48 -10.43 14.17
CA ASP A 316 -2.59 -11.14 14.78
C ASP A 316 -3.91 -11.14 14.00
N CYS A 317 -4.05 -10.44 12.87
CA CYS A 317 -5.19 -10.55 11.95
C CYS A 317 -5.04 -11.69 10.95
N ILE A 318 -3.81 -12.18 10.74
CA ILE A 318 -3.54 -13.26 9.80
C ILE A 318 -3.93 -14.58 10.46
N ARG A 319 -4.68 -15.40 9.73
CA ARG A 319 -5.14 -16.72 10.15
C ARG A 319 -4.92 -17.75 9.04
N PRO A 320 -4.74 -19.04 9.38
CA PRO A 320 -4.83 -20.10 8.39
C PRO A 320 -6.21 -20.07 7.74
N TYR A 321 -6.29 -20.50 6.49
CA TYR A 321 -7.57 -20.69 5.81
C TYR A 321 -7.77 -22.14 5.35
N PRO A 322 -8.02 -23.08 6.28
CA PRO A 322 -7.95 -24.52 5.99
C PRO A 322 -8.84 -24.98 4.83
N ALA A 323 -10.05 -24.43 4.72
CA ALA A 323 -10.96 -24.75 3.62
C ALA A 323 -10.38 -24.36 2.25
N ALA A 324 -9.77 -23.18 2.13
CA ALA A 324 -9.10 -22.76 0.91
C ALA A 324 -7.86 -23.60 0.61
N GLN A 325 -7.07 -23.96 1.64
CA GLN A 325 -5.90 -24.83 1.47
C GLN A 325 -6.29 -26.23 0.98
N GLU A 326 -7.39 -26.80 1.48
CA GLU A 326 -7.92 -28.09 1.03
C GLU A 326 -8.36 -28.02 -0.44
N ILE A 327 -9.17 -27.02 -0.79
CA ILE A 327 -9.62 -26.80 -2.17
C ILE A 327 -8.43 -26.60 -3.11
N ALA A 328 -7.47 -25.76 -2.73
CA ALA A 328 -6.27 -25.49 -3.52
C ALA A 328 -5.47 -26.77 -3.82
N ARG A 329 -5.27 -27.65 -2.83
CA ARG A 329 -4.61 -28.95 -3.03
C ARG A 329 -5.30 -29.82 -4.06
N GLU A 330 -6.62 -29.87 -4.03
CA GLU A 330 -7.37 -30.66 -5.00
C GLU A 330 -7.31 -30.06 -6.40
N LEU A 331 -7.50 -28.74 -6.50
CA LEU A 331 -7.41 -28.03 -7.78
C LEU A 331 -6.04 -28.27 -8.42
N MET A 332 -4.96 -28.11 -7.65
CA MET A 332 -3.59 -28.42 -8.08
C MET A 332 -3.42 -29.87 -8.54
N ARG A 333 -3.96 -30.84 -7.79
CA ARG A 333 -3.94 -32.26 -8.18
C ARG A 333 -4.67 -32.50 -9.50
N SER A 334 -5.81 -31.84 -9.71
CA SER A 334 -6.64 -32.01 -10.91
C SER A 334 -5.97 -31.50 -12.19
N ILE A 335 -5.07 -30.51 -12.07
CA ILE A 335 -4.27 -29.99 -13.19
C ILE A 335 -2.90 -30.68 -13.30
N GLY A 336 -2.62 -31.69 -12.46
CA GLY A 336 -1.36 -32.44 -12.49
C GLY A 336 -0.17 -31.73 -11.84
N CYS A 337 -0.40 -30.70 -11.01
CA CYS A 337 0.63 -29.84 -10.43
C CYS A 337 0.55 -29.78 -8.89
N PRO A 338 0.59 -30.90 -8.15
CA PRO A 338 0.28 -30.95 -6.71
C PRO A 338 1.23 -30.14 -5.79
N ASN A 339 2.42 -29.78 -6.29
CA ASN A 339 3.46 -29.05 -5.55
C ASN A 339 3.87 -27.75 -6.27
N ALA A 340 2.99 -27.15 -7.08
CA ALA A 340 3.29 -25.90 -7.79
C ALA A 340 3.36 -24.70 -6.83
N SER A 341 4.13 -23.69 -7.23
CA SER A 341 4.12 -22.38 -6.57
C SER A 341 2.88 -21.55 -6.96
N TYR A 342 2.38 -20.69 -6.07
CA TYR A 342 1.40 -19.67 -6.47
C TYR A 342 1.98 -18.68 -7.49
N LEU A 343 3.30 -18.55 -7.63
CA LEU A 343 3.91 -17.71 -8.66
C LEU A 343 3.69 -18.30 -10.06
N GLU A 344 3.63 -19.63 -10.16
CA GLU A 344 3.38 -20.34 -11.42
C GLU A 344 1.90 -20.31 -11.80
N LEU A 345 1.02 -20.45 -10.80
CA LEU A 345 -0.44 -20.45 -11.02
C LEU A 345 -1.03 -19.02 -10.99
N GLY A 346 -0.32 -18.07 -10.41
CA GLY A 346 -0.74 -16.70 -10.18
C GLY A 346 -0.41 -15.81 -11.36
N SER A 347 -1.44 -15.43 -12.11
CA SER A 347 -1.32 -14.38 -13.11
C SER A 347 -1.63 -13.03 -12.51
N GLU A 348 -0.68 -12.47 -11.77
CA GLU A 348 -0.70 -11.02 -11.57
C GLU A 348 -0.33 -10.38 -12.90
N ILE A 349 -1.33 -9.88 -13.63
CA ILE A 349 -1.04 -8.91 -14.69
C ILE A 349 -0.60 -7.66 -13.94
N GLU A 350 0.71 -7.51 -13.77
CA GLU A 350 1.35 -6.23 -13.43
C GLU A 350 1.14 -5.28 -14.61
N GLY A 351 -0.09 -4.82 -14.78
CA GLY A 351 -0.41 -3.61 -15.50
C GLY A 351 -0.74 -2.58 -14.45
N GLU A 352 0.08 -1.53 -14.35
CA GLU A 352 -0.30 -0.29 -13.67
C GLU A 352 -1.72 0.06 -14.11
N CYS A 353 -2.67 -0.06 -13.17
CA CYS A 353 -4.04 0.36 -13.38
C CYS A 353 -4.07 1.89 -13.32
N ASP A 354 -3.49 2.56 -14.31
CA ASP A 354 -3.37 4.03 -14.39
C ASP A 354 -4.70 4.73 -14.72
N TRP A 355 -5.84 4.03 -14.67
CA TRP A 355 -7.09 4.55 -15.22
C TRP A 355 -8.24 4.46 -14.19
N GLU A 356 -8.80 5.62 -13.85
CA GLU A 356 -10.07 5.84 -13.12
C GLU A 356 -11.32 5.24 -13.83
N GLY A 357 -11.15 4.20 -14.66
CA GLY A 357 -12.22 3.69 -15.51
C GLY A 357 -11.88 2.37 -16.18
N GLY A 358 -11.81 1.29 -15.39
CA GLY A 358 -12.14 -0.06 -15.86
C GLY A 358 -11.05 -0.82 -16.60
N SER A 359 -10.20 -1.52 -15.87
CA SER A 359 -9.75 -2.84 -16.29
C SER A 359 -9.65 -3.72 -15.06
N SER A 360 -10.67 -4.55 -14.85
CA SER A 360 -10.71 -5.55 -13.80
C SER A 360 -9.60 -6.56 -14.04
N TYR A 361 -8.80 -6.85 -13.02
CA TYR A 361 -7.88 -7.99 -12.96
C TYR A 361 -8.49 -9.23 -13.66
N GLN A 362 -8.09 -9.50 -14.90
CA GLN A 362 -8.51 -10.72 -15.59
C GLN A 362 -7.50 -11.80 -15.21
N GLY A 363 -7.85 -12.62 -14.22
CA GLY A 363 -7.06 -13.80 -13.96
C GLY A 363 -7.18 -14.83 -15.09
N GLU A 364 -6.41 -15.90 -15.03
CA GLU A 364 -6.29 -16.86 -16.14
C GLU A 364 -7.12 -18.13 -15.95
N TRP A 365 -7.88 -18.21 -14.88
CA TRP A 365 -8.59 -19.43 -14.51
C TRP A 365 -10.09 -19.24 -14.61
N ILE A 366 -10.77 -20.18 -15.25
CA ILE A 366 -12.23 -20.27 -15.20
C ILE A 366 -12.65 -21.58 -14.56
N CYS A 367 -13.84 -21.58 -13.97
CA CYS A 367 -14.45 -22.81 -13.51
C CYS A 367 -14.83 -23.67 -14.73
N GLY A 368 -14.39 -24.93 -14.75
CA GLY A 368 -14.75 -25.88 -15.80
C GLY A 368 -16.08 -26.60 -15.53
N ARG A 369 -16.65 -26.41 -14.34
CA ARG A 369 -17.85 -27.12 -13.86
C ARG A 369 -19.12 -26.30 -14.04
N CYS A 370 -19.12 -25.05 -13.58
CA CYS A 370 -20.29 -24.17 -13.61
C CYS A 370 -20.32 -23.25 -14.83
N ILE A 371 -21.40 -22.46 -14.93
CA ILE A 371 -21.61 -21.48 -16.01
C ILE A 371 -20.78 -20.20 -15.84
N ASP A 372 -20.21 -19.97 -14.65
CA ASP A 372 -19.36 -18.81 -14.39
C ASP A 372 -18.04 -18.93 -15.18
N ALA A 373 -18.05 -18.32 -16.36
CA ALA A 373 -16.91 -18.21 -17.25
C ALA A 373 -16.08 -16.95 -17.00
N THR A 374 -16.33 -16.22 -15.89
CA THR A 374 -15.57 -15.02 -15.57
C THR A 374 -14.15 -15.43 -15.18
N PRO A 375 -13.11 -14.92 -15.86
CA PRO A 375 -11.73 -15.24 -15.54
C PRO A 375 -11.38 -14.79 -14.12
N LYS A 376 -10.69 -15.65 -13.37
CA LYS A 376 -10.33 -15.49 -11.97
C LYS A 376 -8.84 -15.70 -11.77
N THR A 377 -8.26 -15.03 -10.78
CA THR A 377 -6.90 -15.32 -10.34
C THR A 377 -6.87 -16.70 -9.68
N TRP A 378 -5.67 -17.22 -9.36
CA TRP A 378 -5.55 -18.46 -8.59
C TRP A 378 -6.35 -18.38 -7.27
N GLN A 379 -6.18 -17.28 -6.52
CA GLN A 379 -6.94 -17.00 -5.30
C GLN A 379 -8.44 -16.94 -5.57
N GLY A 380 -8.86 -16.28 -6.67
CA GLY A 380 -10.26 -16.14 -7.03
C GLY A 380 -10.94 -17.45 -7.42
N ILE A 381 -10.23 -18.37 -8.10
CA ILE A 381 -10.79 -19.69 -8.41
C ILE A 381 -10.86 -20.57 -7.16
N VAL A 382 -9.88 -20.49 -6.26
CA VAL A 382 -9.96 -21.18 -4.96
C VAL A 382 -11.14 -20.65 -4.14
N GLU A 383 -11.29 -19.32 -4.05
CA GLU A 383 -12.40 -18.67 -3.35
C GLU A 383 -13.75 -19.11 -3.91
N HIS A 384 -13.89 -19.13 -5.24
CA HIS A 384 -15.08 -19.60 -5.93
C HIS A 384 -15.50 -20.99 -5.44
N TYR A 385 -14.59 -21.97 -5.46
CA TYR A 385 -14.89 -23.32 -4.98
C TYR A 385 -15.21 -23.39 -3.49
N VAL A 386 -14.57 -22.56 -2.65
CA VAL A 386 -14.89 -22.49 -1.21
C VAL A 386 -16.31 -21.95 -0.99
N VAL A 387 -16.69 -20.89 -1.70
CA VAL A 387 -18.02 -20.27 -1.62
C VAL A 387 -19.09 -21.23 -2.11
N GLU A 388 -18.90 -21.83 -3.29
CA GLU A 388 -19.87 -22.77 -3.88
C GLU A 388 -20.09 -23.99 -2.97
N ARG A 389 -19.02 -24.58 -2.42
CA ARG A 389 -19.13 -25.69 -1.46
C ARG A 389 -19.89 -25.28 -0.19
N ARG A 390 -19.68 -24.06 0.31
CA ARG A 390 -20.40 -23.54 1.49
C ARG A 390 -21.89 -23.36 1.19
N VAL A 391 -22.22 -22.78 0.04
CA VAL A 391 -23.61 -22.54 -0.38
C VAL A 391 -24.34 -23.86 -0.62
N TYR A 392 -23.71 -24.81 -1.29
CA TYR A 392 -24.25 -26.15 -1.48
C TYR A 392 -24.66 -26.79 -0.15
N ARG A 393 -23.74 -26.79 0.83
CA ARG A 393 -24.00 -27.34 2.18
C ARG A 393 -25.10 -26.59 2.92
N ALA A 394 -25.15 -25.25 2.81
CA ALA A 394 -26.15 -24.44 3.49
C ALA A 394 -27.56 -24.61 2.89
N SER A 395 -27.65 -24.83 1.58
CA SER A 395 -28.92 -24.94 0.86
C SER A 395 -29.53 -26.35 0.87
N GLN A 396 -28.72 -27.39 1.06
CA GLN A 396 -29.11 -28.80 0.99
C GLN A 396 -30.37 -29.15 1.79
N ALA A 397 -30.42 -28.77 3.08
CA ALA A 397 -31.55 -29.13 3.94
C ALA A 397 -32.87 -28.49 3.50
N GLU A 398 -32.81 -27.28 2.94
CA GLU A 398 -34.01 -26.57 2.49
C GLU A 398 -34.46 -27.03 1.11
N LEU A 399 -33.53 -27.29 0.19
CA LEU A 399 -33.84 -27.84 -1.13
C LEU A 399 -34.49 -29.23 -0.99
N ALA A 400 -34.01 -30.05 -0.06
CA ALA A 400 -34.62 -31.34 0.26
C ALA A 400 -36.09 -31.22 0.70
N LYS A 401 -36.45 -30.22 1.53
CA LYS A 401 -37.85 -29.97 1.93
C LYS A 401 -38.74 -29.64 0.75
N ARG A 402 -38.18 -28.95 -0.26
CA ARG A 402 -38.88 -28.60 -1.51
C ARG A 402 -38.87 -29.72 -2.53
N LYS A 403 -38.29 -30.87 -2.21
CA LYS A 403 -38.10 -32.02 -3.12
C LYS A 403 -37.30 -31.65 -4.37
N ILE A 404 -36.38 -30.70 -4.23
CA ILE A 404 -35.43 -30.30 -5.29
C ILE A 404 -34.12 -31.04 -5.04
N THR A 405 -33.62 -31.75 -6.05
CA THR A 405 -32.33 -32.44 -5.98
C THR A 405 -31.29 -31.57 -6.64
N TYR A 406 -30.53 -30.82 -5.84
CA TYR A 406 -29.46 -29.99 -6.35
C TYR A 406 -28.14 -30.76 -6.29
N HIS A 407 -27.47 -30.89 -7.44
CA HIS A 407 -26.19 -31.59 -7.54
C HIS A 407 -25.02 -30.65 -7.23
N ASP A 408 -24.03 -31.12 -6.46
CA ASP A 408 -22.81 -30.36 -6.23
C ASP A 408 -21.92 -30.43 -7.47
N LEU A 409 -22.05 -29.43 -8.35
CA LEU A 409 -21.21 -29.32 -9.55
C LEU A 409 -19.73 -29.10 -9.21
N HIS A 410 -19.45 -28.65 -7.99
CA HIS A 410 -18.11 -28.36 -7.49
C HIS A 410 -17.59 -29.48 -6.59
N ASP A 411 -18.27 -30.63 -6.53
CA ASP A 411 -17.76 -31.80 -5.84
C ASP A 411 -16.48 -32.28 -6.53
N LEU A 412 -15.40 -32.12 -5.78
CA LEU A 412 -14.04 -32.53 -6.10
C LEU A 412 -13.93 -34.02 -6.41
N THR A 413 -14.77 -34.85 -5.80
CA THR A 413 -14.72 -36.32 -5.96
C THR A 413 -15.62 -36.83 -7.08
N SER A 414 -16.50 -35.97 -7.61
CA SER A 414 -17.43 -36.36 -8.66
C SER A 414 -16.70 -36.55 -9.99
N PHE A 415 -16.79 -37.76 -10.55
CA PHE A 415 -16.28 -38.09 -11.88
C PHE A 415 -17.20 -37.53 -12.96
N SER A 416 -17.28 -36.21 -13.08
CA SER A 416 -17.85 -35.60 -14.28
C SER A 416 -16.75 -35.46 -15.34
N ASN A 417 -17.08 -35.72 -16.60
CA ASN A 417 -16.18 -35.62 -17.76
C ASN A 417 -15.64 -34.20 -18.02
N ARG A 418 -15.99 -33.23 -17.17
CA ARG A 418 -15.44 -31.87 -17.20
C ARG A 418 -14.21 -31.75 -16.29
N PRO A 419 -13.23 -30.90 -16.61
CA PRO A 419 -12.19 -30.55 -15.64
C PRO A 419 -12.76 -29.62 -14.56
N LEU A 420 -12.13 -29.57 -13.38
CA LEU A 420 -12.50 -28.63 -12.32
C LEU A 420 -12.24 -27.17 -12.75
N MET A 421 -11.09 -26.92 -13.35
CA MET A 421 -10.70 -25.60 -13.82
C MET A 421 -10.04 -25.69 -15.19
N ARG A 422 -10.08 -24.59 -15.93
CA ARG A 422 -9.44 -24.47 -17.24
C ARG A 422 -8.68 -23.16 -17.31
N PHE A 423 -7.60 -23.15 -18.08
CA PHE A 423 -6.96 -21.91 -18.50
C PHE A 423 -7.89 -21.13 -19.45
N TYR A 424 -7.98 -19.84 -19.22
CA TYR A 424 -8.69 -18.90 -20.07
C TYR A 424 -7.86 -18.60 -21.32
N SER A 425 -8.02 -19.45 -22.34
CA SER A 425 -7.30 -19.33 -23.61
C SER A 425 -8.03 -18.42 -24.60
N ALA A 426 -7.36 -18.02 -25.69
CA ALA A 426 -8.00 -17.34 -26.82
C ALA A 426 -9.20 -18.12 -27.41
N GLN A 427 -9.19 -19.45 -27.32
CA GLN A 427 -10.34 -20.26 -27.72
C GLN A 427 -11.51 -20.06 -26.75
N VAL A 428 -11.26 -20.16 -25.45
CA VAL A 428 -12.28 -19.96 -24.41
C VAL A 428 -12.87 -18.55 -24.50
N ALA A 429 -12.03 -17.53 -24.70
CA ALA A 429 -12.49 -16.17 -24.88
C ALA A 429 -13.33 -16.00 -26.17
N ARG A 430 -12.97 -16.66 -27.28
CA ARG A 430 -13.82 -16.69 -28.48
C ARG A 430 -15.14 -17.39 -28.23
N GLU A 431 -15.15 -18.48 -27.46
CA GLU A 431 -16.37 -19.14 -27.03
C GLU A 431 -17.21 -18.13 -26.23
N VAL A 432 -16.70 -17.53 -25.17
CA VAL A 432 -17.41 -16.53 -24.34
C VAL A 432 -17.93 -15.35 -25.18
N LEU A 433 -17.11 -14.76 -26.05
CA LEU A 433 -17.51 -13.63 -26.91
C LEU A 433 -18.54 -14.00 -27.98
N SER A 434 -18.48 -15.23 -28.51
CA SER A 434 -19.49 -15.73 -29.45
C SER A 434 -20.86 -15.94 -28.77
N HIS A 435 -20.93 -15.86 -27.44
CA HIS A 435 -22.17 -15.96 -26.68
C HIS A 435 -22.78 -14.59 -26.32
N SER A 436 -22.01 -13.50 -26.34
CA SER A 436 -22.48 -12.15 -25.98
C SER A 436 -23.03 -11.33 -27.15
N GLY A 437 -22.95 -11.86 -28.38
CA GLY A 437 -23.51 -11.24 -29.59
C GLY A 437 -25.02 -11.44 -29.75
N GLY A 438 -25.83 -10.78 -28.91
CA GLY A 438 -27.26 -10.57 -29.17
C GLY A 438 -28.26 -11.49 -28.45
N ASP A 439 -27.79 -12.46 -27.66
CA ASP A 439 -28.66 -13.28 -26.82
C ASP A 439 -28.94 -12.52 -25.51
N ARG A 440 -30.20 -12.50 -25.04
CA ARG A 440 -30.52 -11.84 -23.77
C ARG A 440 -29.99 -12.70 -22.63
N ASP A 441 -29.23 -12.11 -21.72
CA ASP A 441 -28.89 -12.79 -20.47
C ASP A 441 -30.19 -13.11 -19.71
N VAL A 442 -30.42 -14.40 -19.49
CA VAL A 442 -31.51 -14.90 -18.67
C VAL A 442 -30.98 -15.22 -17.28
N GLN A 443 -31.81 -14.99 -16.25
CA GLN A 443 -31.47 -15.27 -14.86
C GLN A 443 -32.16 -16.55 -14.39
N CYS A 444 -31.42 -17.44 -13.72
CA CYS A 444 -32.00 -18.64 -13.13
C CYS A 444 -32.87 -18.28 -11.92
N GLN A 445 -34.19 -18.45 -12.05
CA GLN A 445 -35.13 -18.18 -10.95
C GLN A 445 -35.04 -19.17 -9.78
N ILE A 446 -34.42 -20.33 -9.98
CA ILE A 446 -34.18 -21.31 -8.91
C ILE A 446 -33.00 -20.85 -8.06
N CYS A 447 -31.88 -20.51 -8.70
CA CYS A 447 -30.68 -20.07 -8.01
C CYS A 447 -30.80 -18.67 -7.42
N SER A 448 -31.55 -17.75 -8.06
CA SER A 448 -31.72 -16.38 -7.56
C SER A 448 -32.59 -16.28 -6.30
N LYS A 449 -33.29 -17.36 -5.94
CA LYS A 449 -34.16 -17.42 -4.77
C LYS A 449 -33.50 -18.13 -3.60
N TRP A 450 -34.00 -17.83 -2.40
CA TRP A 450 -33.63 -18.57 -1.19
C TRP A 450 -34.06 -20.05 -1.34
N PRO A 451 -33.18 -21.03 -1.01
CA PRO A 451 -31.99 -20.92 -0.16
C PRO A 451 -30.63 -20.70 -0.87
N ILE A 452 -30.58 -20.65 -2.19
CA ILE A 452 -29.32 -20.60 -2.95
C ILE A 452 -28.79 -19.15 -3.01
N GLN A 453 -29.63 -18.18 -3.36
CA GLN A 453 -29.27 -16.76 -3.47
C GLN A 453 -28.03 -16.48 -4.36
N HIS A 454 -27.87 -17.26 -5.43
CA HIS A 454 -26.87 -17.00 -6.47
C HIS A 454 -27.49 -16.32 -7.68
N ASP A 455 -26.86 -15.25 -8.14
CA ASP A 455 -27.25 -14.56 -9.35
C ASP A 455 -26.68 -15.26 -10.60
N VAL A 456 -27.17 -16.47 -10.86
CA VAL A 456 -26.76 -17.23 -12.04
C VAL A 456 -27.42 -16.60 -13.26
N GLN A 457 -26.62 -15.92 -14.08
CA GLN A 457 -27.04 -15.28 -15.32
C GLN A 457 -26.20 -15.80 -16.49
N GLY A 458 -26.83 -15.85 -17.67
CA GLY A 458 -26.12 -16.14 -18.90
C GLY A 458 -27.06 -16.33 -20.10
N PRO A 459 -26.51 -16.63 -21.28
CA PRO A 459 -27.28 -16.89 -22.49
C PRO A 459 -28.25 -18.07 -22.30
N GLU A 460 -29.39 -18.03 -22.99
CA GLU A 460 -30.47 -19.02 -22.85
C GLU A 460 -29.97 -20.47 -22.98
N ARG A 461 -29.11 -20.75 -23.96
CA ARG A 461 -28.52 -22.08 -24.16
C ARG A 461 -27.71 -22.59 -22.96
N LEU A 462 -26.96 -21.72 -22.29
CA LEU A 462 -26.16 -22.09 -21.12
C LEU A 462 -27.07 -22.26 -19.90
N MET A 463 -28.16 -21.48 -19.84
CA MET A 463 -29.17 -21.61 -18.80
C MET A 463 -29.95 -22.92 -18.91
N LEU A 464 -30.34 -23.35 -20.11
CA LEU A 464 -30.99 -24.65 -20.31
C LEU A 464 -30.10 -25.81 -19.84
N LYS A 465 -28.79 -25.70 -20.11
CA LYS A 465 -27.80 -26.66 -19.63
C LYS A 465 -27.68 -26.62 -18.10
N HIS A 466 -27.59 -25.44 -17.51
CA HIS A 466 -27.60 -25.26 -16.05
C HIS A 466 -28.85 -25.86 -15.40
N LEU A 467 -30.04 -25.65 -15.97
CA LEU A 467 -31.29 -26.23 -15.48
C LEU A 467 -31.40 -27.76 -15.64
N SER A 468 -30.58 -28.38 -16.49
CA SER A 468 -30.49 -29.86 -16.53
C SER A 468 -29.61 -30.45 -15.43
N GLU A 469 -28.81 -29.59 -14.80
CA GLU A 469 -27.85 -29.91 -13.75
C GLU A 469 -28.37 -29.54 -12.34
N VAL A 470 -29.53 -28.85 -12.27
CA VAL A 470 -30.24 -28.33 -11.09
C VAL A 470 -31.62 -28.95 -11.00
#